data_AF-A0A8T3T6R7-F1
#
_entry.id   AF-A0A8T3T6R7-F1
#
_cell.length_a   1.000
_cell.length_b   1.000
_cell.length_c   1.000
_cell.angle_alpha   90.00
_cell.angle_beta   90.00
_cell.angle_gamma   90.00
#
_symmetry.space_group_name_H-M   'P 1'
#
loop_
_entity.id
_entity.type
_entity.pdbx_description
1 polymer ?
#
loop_
_entity_poly.entity_id
_entity_poly.type
_entity_poly.pdbx_seq_one_letter_code
_entity_poly.pdbx_strand_id
1 'polypeptide(L)'
;MEGLLRLFFADQGSVEDLVRSLDATARGAREAIDDLRGFADEYLETGGPFPKRLHIVAMAQDLLTRTLSEIEGFCSAASSEVAAWDTTVGLGLTDATRDRLKQIQRRGR
;
A
#
# COMPACT_ATOMS: atom_id res chain seq x y z
N MET A 1 2.62 -1.13 7.32
CA MET A 1 1.64 -0.40 8.18
C MET A 1 2.20 0.92 8.72
N GLU A 2 3.49 1.00 9.06
CA GLU A 2 4.11 2.23 9.56
C GLU A 2 3.93 3.46 8.64
N GLY A 3 3.98 3.30 7.31
CA GLY A 3 3.73 4.39 6.36
C GLY A 3 2.36 5.07 6.52
N LEU A 4 1.31 4.30 6.82
CA LEU A 4 -0.03 4.85 7.03
C LEU A 4 -0.09 5.62 8.35
N LEU A 5 0.51 5.11 9.41
CA LEU A 5 0.59 5.82 10.69
C LEU A 5 1.38 7.13 10.58
N ARG A 6 2.52 7.12 9.87
CA ARG A 6 3.29 8.35 9.63
C ARG A 6 2.58 9.34 8.71
N LEU A 7 1.75 8.87 7.79
CA LEU A 7 0.88 9.77 7.01
C LEU A 7 -0.15 10.47 7.91
N PHE A 8 -0.73 9.75 8.89
CA PHE A 8 -1.69 10.34 9.84
C PHE A 8 -1.07 11.37 10.79
N PHE A 9 0.21 11.23 11.11
CA PHE A 9 0.96 12.15 11.98
C PHE A 9 2.06 12.91 11.21
N ALA A 10 1.83 13.14 9.93
CA ALA A 10 2.81 13.74 9.02
C ALA A 10 3.24 15.15 9.44
N ASP A 11 2.34 15.88 10.09
CA ASP A 11 2.55 17.24 10.60
C ASP A 11 3.54 17.30 11.78
N GLN A 12 3.88 16.16 12.40
CA GLN A 12 4.91 16.05 13.43
C GLN A 12 6.30 15.72 12.88
N GLY A 13 6.44 15.55 11.56
CA GLY A 13 7.69 15.19 10.88
C GLY A 13 7.98 16.05 9.66
N SER A 14 9.04 15.70 8.93
CA SER A 14 9.43 16.37 7.69
C SER A 14 8.84 15.68 6.45
N VAL A 15 8.79 16.42 5.32
CA VAL A 15 8.45 15.86 4.00
C VAL A 15 9.35 14.66 3.68
N GLU A 16 10.66 14.79 3.92
CA GLU A 16 11.66 13.75 3.66
C GLU A 16 11.41 12.47 4.47
N ASP A 17 11.06 12.60 5.75
CA ASP A 17 10.77 11.46 6.61
C ASP A 17 9.48 10.74 6.19
N LEU A 18 8.48 11.50 5.74
CA LEU A 18 7.23 10.95 5.24
C LEU A 18 7.46 10.20 3.91
N VAL A 19 8.16 10.81 2.94
CA VAL A 19 8.55 10.18 1.67
C VAL A 19 9.29 8.87 1.93
N ARG A 20 10.32 8.90 2.79
CA ARG A 20 11.11 7.71 3.14
C ARG A 20 10.24 6.58 3.69
N SER A 21 9.26 6.92 4.53
CA SER A 21 8.35 5.95 5.14
C SER A 21 7.35 5.35 4.14
N LEU A 22 6.81 6.17 3.24
CA LEU A 22 5.91 5.74 2.17
C LEU A 22 6.65 4.81 1.20
N ASP A 23 7.86 5.18 0.78
CA ASP A 23 8.70 4.36 -0.09
C ASP A 23 9.08 3.03 0.55
N ALA A 24 9.45 3.04 1.84
CA ALA A 24 9.75 1.82 2.58
C ALA A 24 8.53 0.90 2.67
N THR A 25 7.34 1.46 2.90
CA THR A 25 6.10 0.70 2.96
C THR A 25 5.74 0.12 1.59
N ALA A 26 5.90 0.89 0.50
CA ALA A 26 5.66 0.41 -0.85
C ALA A 26 6.60 -0.74 -1.22
N ARG A 27 7.90 -0.61 -0.92
CA ARG A 27 8.88 -1.71 -1.14
C ARG A 27 8.51 -2.96 -0.36
N GLY A 28 8.22 -2.84 0.93
CA GLY A 28 7.86 -4.00 1.75
C GLY A 28 6.57 -4.68 1.29
N ALA A 29 5.59 -3.91 0.78
CA ALA A 29 4.38 -4.48 0.18
C ALA A 29 4.69 -5.24 -1.11
N ARG A 30 5.60 -4.71 -1.95
CA ARG A 30 6.03 -5.37 -3.19
C ARG A 30 6.79 -6.68 -2.91
N GLU A 31 7.74 -6.64 -1.97
CA GLU A 31 8.48 -7.84 -1.53
C GLU A 31 7.52 -8.93 -1.03
N ALA A 32 6.53 -8.57 -0.20
CA ALA A 32 5.52 -9.52 0.27
C ALA A 32 4.63 -10.08 -0.85
N ILE A 33 4.33 -9.30 -1.90
CA ILE A 33 3.60 -9.80 -3.08
C ILE A 33 4.46 -10.83 -3.84
N ASP A 34 5.74 -10.55 -4.00
CA ASP A 34 6.65 -11.46 -4.71
C ASP A 34 6.84 -12.77 -3.93
N ASP A 35 6.94 -12.73 -2.61
CA ASP A 35 6.93 -13.93 -1.75
C ASP A 35 5.64 -14.74 -1.91
N LEU A 36 4.48 -14.08 -1.88
CA LEU A 36 3.17 -14.72 -2.05
C LEU A 36 3.02 -15.38 -3.42
N ARG A 37 3.59 -14.79 -4.47
CA ARG A 37 3.64 -15.38 -5.81
C ARG A 37 4.54 -16.61 -5.84
N GLY A 38 5.72 -16.55 -5.22
CA GLY A 38 6.60 -17.70 -5.09
C GLY A 38 5.93 -18.89 -4.39
N PHE A 39 5.17 -18.65 -3.32
CA PHE A 39 4.38 -19.70 -2.68
C PHE A 39 3.27 -20.25 -3.58
N ALA A 40 2.60 -19.40 -4.37
CA ALA A 40 1.58 -19.87 -5.28
C ALA A 40 2.17 -20.80 -6.35
N ASP A 41 3.33 -20.47 -6.90
CA ASP A 41 4.06 -21.31 -7.85
C ASP A 41 4.43 -22.66 -7.21
N GLU A 42 5.02 -22.65 -6.00
CA GLU A 42 5.37 -23.87 -5.26
C GLU A 42 4.13 -24.74 -4.98
N TYR A 43 3.00 -24.14 -4.62
CA TYR A 43 1.79 -24.87 -4.28
C TYR A 43 1.13 -25.51 -5.50
N LEU A 44 1.25 -24.90 -6.68
CA LEU A 44 0.82 -25.50 -7.94
C LEU A 44 1.65 -26.75 -8.29
N GLU A 45 2.94 -26.76 -7.94
CA GLU A 45 3.83 -27.90 -8.21
C GLU A 45 3.71 -29.01 -7.16
N THR A 46 3.62 -28.65 -5.87
CA THR A 46 3.78 -29.60 -4.74
C THR A 46 2.48 -29.90 -3.99
N GLY A 47 1.44 -29.07 -4.17
CA GLY A 47 0.25 -29.06 -3.33
C GLY A 47 0.43 -28.32 -1.99
N GLY A 48 1.62 -27.81 -1.71
CA GLY A 48 1.96 -27.06 -0.51
C GLY A 48 1.93 -27.88 0.79
N PRO A 49 2.21 -27.25 1.95
CA PRO A 49 2.28 -27.94 3.24
C PRO A 49 0.91 -28.42 3.75
N PHE A 50 -0.20 -27.89 3.22
CA PHE A 50 -1.56 -28.24 3.63
C PHE A 50 -2.48 -28.55 2.43
N PRO A 51 -2.24 -29.62 1.66
CA PRO A 51 -2.95 -29.87 0.40
C PRO A 51 -4.48 -29.93 0.54
N LYS A 52 -4.97 -30.54 1.62
CA LYS A 52 -6.42 -30.64 1.91
C LYS A 52 -7.09 -29.28 2.20
N ARG A 53 -6.31 -28.24 2.49
CA ARG A 53 -6.79 -26.89 2.80
C ARG A 53 -6.41 -25.87 1.73
N LEU A 54 -5.82 -26.29 0.61
CA LEU A 54 -5.23 -25.38 -0.36
C LEU A 54 -6.24 -24.37 -0.94
N HIS A 55 -7.51 -24.77 -1.10
CA HIS A 55 -8.61 -23.87 -1.49
C HIS A 55 -8.83 -22.70 -0.52
N ILE A 56 -8.65 -22.92 0.79
CA ILE A 56 -8.75 -21.86 1.82
C ILE A 56 -7.50 -20.97 1.79
N VAL A 57 -6.33 -21.60 1.67
CA VAL A 57 -5.05 -20.89 1.57
C VAL A 57 -5.04 -19.96 0.36
N ALA A 58 -5.51 -20.44 -0.80
CA ALA A 58 -5.61 -19.65 -2.02
C ALA A 58 -6.55 -18.43 -1.86
N MET A 59 -7.70 -18.59 -1.22
CA MET A 59 -8.60 -17.45 -0.93
C MET A 59 -7.93 -16.40 -0.04
N ALA A 60 -7.15 -16.83 0.97
CA ALA A 60 -6.42 -15.92 1.83
C ALA A 60 -5.29 -15.20 1.05
N GLN A 61 -4.54 -15.92 0.22
CA GLN A 61 -3.49 -15.34 -0.63
C GLN A 61 -4.06 -14.34 -1.65
N ASP A 62 -5.23 -14.59 -2.24
CA ASP A 62 -5.89 -13.63 -3.14
C ASP A 62 -6.19 -12.31 -2.41
N LEU A 63 -6.84 -12.40 -1.25
CA LEU A 63 -7.18 -11.22 -0.45
C LEU A 63 -5.92 -10.44 -0.03
N LEU A 64 -4.90 -11.14 0.45
CA LEU A 64 -3.63 -10.53 0.87
C LEU A 64 -2.93 -9.84 -0.30
N THR A 65 -2.82 -10.50 -1.46
CA THR A 65 -2.14 -9.95 -2.63
C THR A 65 -2.85 -8.69 -3.13
N ARG A 66 -4.19 -8.71 -3.20
CA ARG A 66 -4.99 -7.54 -3.58
C ARG A 66 -4.80 -6.39 -2.58
N THR A 67 -4.84 -6.68 -1.28
CA THR A 67 -4.64 -5.68 -0.23
C THR A 67 -3.25 -5.05 -0.30
N LEU A 68 -2.21 -5.88 -0.45
CA LEU A 68 -0.84 -5.41 -0.57
C LEU A 68 -0.63 -4.59 -1.84
N SER A 69 -1.26 -4.97 -2.96
CA SER A 69 -1.19 -4.21 -4.21
C SER A 69 -1.82 -2.82 -4.06
N GLU A 70 -2.96 -2.72 -3.36
CA GLU A 70 -3.59 -1.43 -3.05
C GLU A 70 -2.70 -0.57 -2.12
N ILE A 71 -2.05 -1.18 -1.12
CA ILE A 71 -1.12 -0.48 -0.22
C ILE A 71 0.10 0.02 -1.00
N GLU A 72 0.69 -0.82 -1.83
CA GLU A 72 1.85 -0.48 -2.66
C GLU A 72 1.53 0.70 -3.58
N GLY A 73 0.45 0.58 -4.37
CA GLY A 73 0.04 1.61 -5.31
C GLY A 73 -0.31 2.92 -4.60
N PHE A 74 -1.01 2.86 -3.47
CA PHE A 74 -1.30 4.02 -2.65
C PHE A 74 -0.02 4.70 -2.15
N CYS A 75 0.91 3.94 -1.55
CA CYS A 75 2.12 4.49 -0.96
C CYS A 75 3.05 5.09 -2.03
N SER A 76 3.19 4.47 -3.19
CA SER A 76 3.99 5.03 -4.30
C SER A 76 3.40 6.32 -4.86
N ALA A 77 2.08 6.38 -5.04
CA ALA A 77 1.42 7.61 -5.49
C ALA A 77 1.50 8.72 -4.43
N ALA A 78 1.27 8.39 -3.16
CA ALA A 78 1.37 9.34 -2.06
C ALA A 78 2.81 9.86 -1.88
N SER A 79 3.82 9.01 -2.02
CA SER A 79 5.23 9.42 -1.94
C SER A 79 5.55 10.47 -3.02
N SER A 80 5.09 10.23 -4.24
CA SER A 80 5.27 11.15 -5.37
C SER A 80 4.57 12.50 -5.14
N GLU A 81 3.36 12.47 -4.56
CA GLU A 81 2.61 13.68 -4.21
C GLU A 81 3.31 14.48 -3.10
N VAL A 82 3.71 13.80 -2.02
CA VAL A 82 4.36 14.41 -0.84
C VAL A 82 5.72 15.00 -1.22
N ALA A 83 6.47 14.35 -2.12
CA ALA A 83 7.76 14.86 -2.58
C ALA A 83 7.67 16.22 -3.30
N ALA A 84 6.47 16.61 -3.76
CA ALA A 84 6.21 17.91 -4.36
C ALA A 84 5.76 18.97 -3.34
N TRP A 85 5.65 18.63 -2.06
CA TRP A 85 5.22 19.57 -1.02
C TRP A 85 6.41 20.36 -0.45
N ASP A 86 6.19 21.64 -0.20
CA ASP A 86 7.17 22.50 0.49
C ASP A 86 7.24 22.20 2.00
N THR A 87 6.15 21.69 2.60
CA THR A 87 6.04 21.41 4.03
C THR A 87 4.93 20.40 4.31
N THR A 88 4.98 19.69 5.44
CA THR A 88 3.89 18.85 5.93
C THR A 88 2.83 19.63 6.72
N VAL A 89 3.09 20.90 7.03
CA VAL A 89 2.25 21.72 7.94
C VAL A 89 1.41 22.70 7.14
N GLY A 90 0.09 22.66 7.33
CA GLY A 90 -0.81 23.73 6.91
C GLY A 90 -1.03 23.87 5.39
N LEU A 91 -0.77 22.83 4.59
CA LEU A 91 -1.01 22.86 3.14
C LEU A 91 -2.49 23.01 2.74
N GLY A 92 -3.40 22.51 3.59
CA GLY A 92 -4.84 22.57 3.32
C GLY A 92 -5.27 21.81 2.07
N LEU A 93 -6.24 22.37 1.32
CA LEU A 93 -6.84 21.73 0.15
C LEU A 93 -6.00 21.99 -1.10
N THR A 94 -4.98 21.16 -1.33
CA THR A 94 -4.22 21.15 -2.59
C THR A 94 -5.08 20.65 -3.77
N ASP A 95 -4.65 20.90 -5.01
CA ASP A 95 -5.35 20.38 -6.20
C ASP A 95 -5.39 18.84 -6.20
N ALA A 96 -4.29 18.18 -5.82
CA ALA A 96 -4.24 16.73 -5.65
C ALA A 96 -5.23 16.24 -4.57
N THR A 97 -5.30 16.93 -3.43
CA THR A 97 -6.29 16.62 -2.37
C THR A 97 -7.72 16.78 -2.89
N ARG A 98 -7.99 17.84 -3.64
CA ARG A 98 -9.31 18.08 -4.25
C ARG A 98 -9.70 16.95 -5.18
N ASP A 99 -8.79 16.49 -6.03
CA ASP A 99 -9.06 15.39 -6.95
C ASP A 99 -9.25 14.06 -6.24
N ARG A 100 -8.49 13.79 -5.18
CA ARG A 100 -8.68 12.63 -4.30
C ARG A 100 -10.06 12.64 -3.64
N LEU A 101 -10.51 13.79 -3.12
CA LEU A 101 -11.86 13.94 -2.54
C LEU A 101 -12.96 13.71 -3.59
N LYS A 102 -12.81 14.20 -4.82
CA LYS A 102 -13.75 13.91 -5.92
C LYS A 102 -13.80 12.42 -6.25
N GLN A 103 -12.66 11.73 -6.24
CA GLN A 103 -12.61 10.28 -6.47
C GLN A 103 -13.36 9.53 -5.37
N ILE A 104 -13.18 9.90 -4.10
CA ILE A 104 -13.92 9.32 -2.97
C ILE A 104 -15.43 9.51 -3.16
N GLN A 105 -15.88 10.72 -3.53
CA GLN A 105 -17.30 10.99 -3.81
C GLN A 105 -17.89 10.15 -4.95
N ARG A 106 -17.06 9.72 -5.92
CA ARG A 106 -17.49 8.85 -7.02
C ARG A 106 -17.57 7.38 -6.61
N ARG A 107 -16.65 6.91 -5.76
CA ARG A 107 -16.60 5.52 -5.26
C ARG A 107 -17.77 5.16 -4.33
N GLY A 108 -18.35 6.17 -3.67
CA GLY A 108 -19.49 6.00 -2.77
C GLY A 108 -20.87 6.02 -3.45
N ARG A 109 -20.93 6.02 -4.79
CA ARG A 109 -22.16 5.89 -5.57
C ARG A 109 -22.16 4.57 -6.31
#